data_AF-A0A182TXU0-F1
#
_entry.id   AF-A0A182TXU0-F1
#
_cell.length_a   1.000
_cell.length_b   1.000
_cell.length_c   1.000
_cell.angle_alpha   90.00
_cell.angle_beta   90.00
_cell.angle_gamma   90.00
#
_symmetry.space_group_name_H-M   'P 1'
#
loop_
_entity.id
_entity.type
_entity.pdbx_description
1 polymer ?
#
loop_
_entity_poly.entity_id
_entity_poly.type
_entity_poly.pdbx_seq_one_letter_code
_entity_poly.pdbx_strand_id
1 'polypeptide(L)'
;MTEFCDDVIKLFPLRAIPDVIKLFRQQLNNREEEPDLTLLSIVTGLIEHSLTTKVLESTGAGSSTSHTNNNNNNNNNNHVDGGKGGTAAAAVGGDTAGGNFPVIRYDTVEALYKRFKSVLAPIEKLLVKTTTDSKFASREIIKKVSDIIWNSLLRSSYKDRAHLQSLYSYLCGNKLDCFGVAFAVVAGCQMLGYRDVHLAISEDHVWVVFGKTGDETIEVTWHGKGAEDKRGQSVAPGIESQTWLYVAGHPVVCNRYMEVAAIVSAINPSLTATSACLEVADLQQQLLWLLYDMGHLRKYPMALGCLGELEEVEPTGGRKSCEELYNESVRSAQTYYRNHHVYPYTYQGGYYYRKNMYREAFASWADSSDVIRLYNYSRDDEEIYKEFLDIANELIPQVMKLESSGHSAKSILRDASCFANLLRFYDGICKWEEGSQTPILHIGWAKPLVATIAKFDHDIRSQVIIKCADQEPQAQHPAHGQENGSKNGADDSLQHHNNNNNNN
;
A
#
# COMPACT_ATOMS: atom_id res chain seq x y z
N MET A 1 -13.35 1.80 34.67
CA MET A 1 -13.47 0.69 33.71
C MET A 1 -12.24 0.72 32.84
N THR A 2 -11.64 -0.43 32.56
CA THR A 2 -10.53 -0.57 31.61
C THR A 2 -11.05 -0.27 30.20
N GLU A 3 -10.21 0.31 29.32
CA GLU A 3 -10.60 0.57 27.92
C GLU A 3 -10.70 -0.72 27.10
N PHE A 4 -10.10 -1.81 27.60
CA PHE A 4 -10.06 -3.12 26.96
C PHE A 4 -10.72 -4.19 27.83
N CYS A 5 -11.23 -5.24 27.19
CA CYS A 5 -11.73 -6.42 27.89
C CYS A 5 -10.60 -7.22 28.55
N ASP A 6 -10.91 -7.95 29.61
CA ASP A 6 -9.93 -8.70 30.41
C ASP A 6 -9.10 -9.67 29.57
N ASP A 7 -9.67 -10.22 28.50
CA ASP A 7 -8.97 -11.19 27.63
C ASP A 7 -7.86 -10.54 26.80
N VAL A 8 -8.00 -9.28 26.41
CA VAL A 8 -6.91 -8.50 25.79
C VAL A 8 -5.84 -8.17 26.83
N ILE A 9 -6.24 -7.75 28.03
CA ILE A 9 -5.31 -7.37 29.10
C ILE A 9 -4.40 -8.53 29.49
N LYS A 10 -4.95 -9.75 29.59
CA LYS A 10 -4.21 -10.98 29.92
C LYS A 10 -3.13 -11.37 28.91
N LEU A 11 -3.16 -10.82 27.70
CA LEU A 11 -2.11 -11.07 26.70
C LEU A 11 -0.84 -10.27 26.97
N PHE A 12 -0.92 -9.20 27.76
CA PHE A 12 0.23 -8.40 28.12
C PHE A 12 0.95 -8.94 29.37
N PRO A 13 2.27 -8.68 29.50
CA PRO A 13 3.11 -7.96 28.54
C PRO A 13 3.50 -8.82 27.33
N LEU A 14 3.64 -8.19 26.16
CA LEU A 14 4.16 -8.85 24.96
C LEU A 14 5.68 -8.88 25.05
N ARG A 15 6.29 -10.06 24.93
CA ARG A 15 7.73 -10.28 25.14
C ARG A 15 8.43 -10.84 23.92
N ALA A 16 7.69 -11.34 22.94
CA ALA A 16 8.22 -11.83 21.67
C ALA A 16 7.17 -11.71 20.56
N ILE A 17 7.60 -11.91 19.31
CA ILE A 17 6.72 -11.93 18.13
C ILE A 17 5.50 -12.84 18.32
N PRO A 18 5.60 -14.09 18.84
CA PRO A 18 4.44 -14.94 19.08
C PRO A 18 3.36 -14.33 19.98
N ASP A 19 3.74 -13.47 20.94
CA ASP A 19 2.76 -12.78 21.80
C ASP A 19 1.98 -11.73 21.00
N VAL A 20 2.66 -11.03 20.07
CA VAL A 20 2.04 -10.08 19.15
C VAL A 20 1.11 -10.81 18.18
N ILE A 21 1.54 -11.94 17.60
CA ILE A 21 0.69 -12.79 16.76
C ILE A 21 -0.56 -13.24 17.53
N LYS A 22 -0.42 -13.60 18.81
CA LYS A 22 -1.55 -13.98 19.67
C LYS A 22 -2.52 -12.83 19.90
N LEU A 23 -2.03 -11.61 20.12
CA LEU A 23 -2.85 -10.40 20.21
C LEU A 23 -3.62 -10.13 18.93
N PHE A 24 -2.94 -10.12 17.78
CA PHE A 24 -3.59 -9.92 16.48
C PHE A 24 -4.62 -11.01 16.19
N ARG A 25 -4.29 -12.28 16.45
CA ARG A 25 -5.22 -13.40 16.27
C ARG A 25 -6.46 -13.27 17.17
N GLN A 26 -6.31 -12.77 18.40
CA GLN A 26 -7.45 -12.52 19.29
C GLN A 26 -8.35 -11.41 18.71
N GLN A 27 -7.76 -10.31 18.24
CA GLN A 27 -8.51 -9.20 17.64
C GLN A 27 -9.22 -9.61 16.34
N LEU A 28 -8.56 -10.40 15.50
CA LEU A 28 -9.13 -10.86 14.22
C LEU A 28 -10.19 -11.97 14.38
N ASN A 29 -10.17 -12.73 15.48
CA ASN A 29 -11.16 -13.78 15.75
C ASN A 29 -12.38 -13.29 16.52
N ASN A 30 -12.34 -12.07 17.07
CA ASN A 30 -13.50 -11.52 17.77
C ASN A 30 -14.63 -11.29 16.76
N ARG A 31 -15.72 -12.05 16.90
CA ARG A 31 -16.89 -11.97 16.02
C ARG A 31 -17.94 -10.97 16.50
N GLU A 32 -17.87 -10.58 17.77
CA GLU A 32 -18.85 -9.69 18.40
C GLU A 32 -18.45 -8.22 18.28
N GLU A 33 -17.14 -7.95 18.23
CA GLU A 33 -16.55 -6.62 18.09
C GLU A 33 -15.60 -6.53 16.89
N GLU A 34 -15.48 -5.34 16.29
CA GLU A 34 -14.50 -5.08 15.24
C GLU A 34 -13.08 -5.05 15.84
N PRO A 35 -12.03 -5.45 15.10
CA PRO A 35 -10.65 -5.33 15.60
C PRO A 35 -10.34 -3.87 15.91
N ASP A 36 -9.70 -3.62 17.05
CA ASP A 36 -9.36 -2.27 17.50
C ASP A 36 -8.13 -1.75 16.75
N LEU A 37 -8.36 -0.84 15.80
CA LEU A 37 -7.30 -0.26 14.97
C LEU A 37 -6.33 0.59 15.78
N THR A 38 -6.83 1.27 16.83
CA THR A 38 -6.03 2.14 17.69
C THR A 38 -5.02 1.31 18.49
N LEU A 39 -5.49 0.23 19.11
CA LEU A 39 -4.65 -0.72 19.84
C LEU A 39 -3.56 -1.30 18.95
N LEU A 40 -3.96 -1.87 17.81
CA LEU A 40 -3.04 -2.58 16.92
C LEU A 40 -1.98 -1.65 16.34
N SER A 41 -2.35 -0.42 15.93
CA SER A 41 -1.40 0.58 15.41
C SER A 41 -0.45 1.12 16.48
N ILE A 42 -0.91 1.28 17.72
CA ILE A 42 -0.02 1.67 18.84
C ILE A 42 1.00 0.56 19.11
N VAL A 43 0.57 -0.71 19.14
CA VAL A 43 1.46 -1.84 19.42
C VAL A 43 2.49 -2.02 18.33
N THR A 44 2.10 -2.02 17.05
CA THR A 44 3.05 -2.17 15.93
C THR A 44 4.03 -1.01 15.89
N GLY A 45 3.54 0.22 16.00
CA GLY A 45 4.39 1.41 15.99
C GLY A 45 5.38 1.47 17.14
N LEU A 46 5.00 0.99 18.34
CA LEU A 46 5.89 0.94 19.49
C LEU A 46 7.01 -0.10 19.29
N ILE A 47 6.68 -1.28 18.76
CA ILE A 47 7.67 -2.33 18.44
C ILE A 47 8.63 -1.85 17.36
N GLU A 48 8.09 -1.34 16.25
CA GLU A 48 8.88 -0.79 15.15
C GLU A 48 9.83 0.28 15.66
N HIS A 49 9.32 1.31 16.35
CA HIS A 49 10.15 2.38 16.89
C HIS A 49 11.25 1.86 17.84
N SER A 50 10.92 0.89 18.70
CA SER A 50 11.87 0.34 19.66
C SER A 50 12.99 -0.45 18.99
N LEU A 51 12.71 -1.11 17.87
CA LEU A 51 13.68 -1.95 17.15
C LEU A 51 14.44 -1.18 16.06
N THR A 52 13.85 -0.12 15.48
CA THR A 52 14.51 0.66 14.43
C THR A 52 15.18 1.92 14.95
N THR A 53 14.50 2.69 15.80
CA THR A 53 14.98 4.04 16.19
C THR A 53 16.02 3.97 17.32
N LYS A 54 15.90 3.03 18.26
CA LYS A 54 16.93 2.84 19.31
C LYS A 54 18.26 2.38 18.74
N VAL A 55 18.23 1.58 17.66
CA VAL A 55 19.44 1.15 16.95
C VAL A 55 20.12 2.36 16.32
N LEU A 56 19.35 3.23 15.64
CA LEU A 56 19.87 4.46 15.04
C LEU A 56 20.50 5.42 16.07
N GLU A 57 19.87 5.60 17.24
CA GLU A 57 20.40 6.42 18.33
C GLU A 57 21.69 5.83 18.94
N SER A 58 21.77 4.50 19.07
CA SER A 58 22.97 3.81 19.57
C SER A 58 24.15 3.86 18.59
N THR A 59 23.90 3.84 17.27
CA THR A 59 24.94 3.96 16.24
C THR A 59 25.36 5.42 15.98
N GLY A 60 24.49 6.39 16.24
CA GLY A 60 24.78 7.82 16.06
C GLY A 60 25.67 8.45 17.16
N ALA A 61 25.74 7.83 18.34
CA ALA A 61 26.58 8.30 19.44
C ALA A 61 28.09 8.00 19.26
N GLY A 62 28.48 7.33 18.17
CA GLY A 62 29.87 6.94 17.89
C GLY A 62 30.69 7.92 17.02
N SER A 63 30.11 9.00 16.48
CA SER A 63 30.80 9.89 15.52
C SER A 63 30.95 11.34 15.99
N SER A 64 31.18 11.57 17.28
CA SER A 64 31.74 12.84 17.77
C SER A 64 33.17 12.61 18.25
N THR A 65 34.09 12.46 17.30
CA THR A 65 35.52 12.64 17.55
C THR A 65 35.76 14.08 17.98
N SER A 66 36.03 14.24 19.27
CA SER A 66 36.54 15.43 19.91
C SER A 66 37.79 15.95 19.19
N HIS A 67 37.71 17.15 18.61
CA HIS A 67 38.90 17.96 18.38
C HIS A 67 39.44 18.42 19.74
N THR A 68 40.40 17.66 20.24
CA THR A 68 41.25 18.02 21.36
C THR A 68 42.09 19.23 20.96
N ASN A 69 41.89 20.37 21.63
CA ASN A 69 42.89 21.43 21.67
C ASN A 69 43.43 21.52 23.10
N ASN A 70 44.72 21.24 23.20
CA ASN A 70 45.55 21.25 24.40
C ASN A 70 45.45 22.57 25.17
N ASN A 71 45.42 22.49 26.50
CA ASN A 71 46.47 23.13 27.30
C ASN A 71 46.48 22.68 28.77
N ASN A 72 47.60 22.05 29.12
CA ASN A 72 48.43 22.22 30.31
C ASN A 72 47.89 21.99 31.74
N ASN A 73 48.58 21.01 32.34
CA ASN A 73 49.29 21.03 33.63
C ASN A 73 48.54 20.74 34.95
N ASN A 74 48.97 19.60 35.52
CA ASN A 74 49.42 19.40 36.90
C ASN A 74 48.53 19.93 38.05
N ASN A 75 47.95 19.03 38.85
CA ASN A 75 48.59 18.48 40.06
C ASN A 75 47.58 17.76 40.98
N ASN A 76 48.03 16.61 41.48
CA ASN A 76 47.80 15.94 42.76
C ASN A 76 46.65 16.33 43.73
N ASN A 77 45.94 15.24 44.11
CA ASN A 77 45.55 14.80 45.45
C ASN A 77 44.47 15.53 46.29
N ASN A 78 43.52 14.68 46.71
CA ASN A 78 42.94 14.52 48.05
C ASN A 78 41.76 15.41 48.52
N HIS A 79 40.66 14.69 48.77
CA HIS A 79 39.90 14.63 50.05
C HIS A 79 38.56 15.38 50.21
N VAL A 80 37.59 14.60 50.72
CA VAL A 80 36.42 14.91 51.61
C VAL A 80 35.11 15.51 51.06
N ASP A 81 34.07 14.70 51.34
CA ASP A 81 32.64 14.93 51.63
C ASP A 81 31.75 15.86 50.80
N GLY A 82 30.54 15.33 50.59
CA GLY A 82 29.34 16.05 50.98
C GLY A 82 28.28 16.23 49.90
N GLY A 83 27.16 15.51 50.04
CA GLY A 83 25.85 16.10 49.75
C GLY A 83 25.01 15.50 48.61
N LYS A 84 24.13 14.57 48.99
CA LYS A 84 22.77 14.27 48.49
C LYS A 84 22.25 15.02 47.25
N GLY A 85 21.68 14.24 46.31
CA GLY A 85 20.54 14.70 45.51
C GLY A 85 20.16 13.80 44.32
N GLY A 86 19.05 13.06 44.44
CA GLY A 86 18.05 12.97 43.37
C GLY A 86 18.14 11.85 42.32
N THR A 87 17.13 10.99 42.38
CA THR A 87 16.47 10.25 41.26
C THR A 87 17.21 9.10 40.58
N ALA A 88 16.89 7.90 41.07
CA ALA A 88 17.22 6.61 40.51
C ALA A 88 16.60 6.40 39.13
N ALA A 89 17.44 6.35 38.10
CA ALA A 89 17.18 5.56 36.90
C ALA A 89 17.59 4.12 37.23
N ALA A 90 16.61 3.23 37.39
CA ALA A 90 16.87 1.81 37.60
C ALA A 90 17.25 1.18 36.25
N ALA A 91 18.55 1.17 35.98
CA ALA A 91 19.15 0.19 35.09
C ALA A 91 19.07 -1.19 35.76
N VAL A 92 18.54 -2.18 35.04
CA VAL A 92 18.80 -3.59 35.34
C VAL A 92 19.18 -4.24 34.02
N GLY A 93 20.48 -4.53 33.89
CA GLY A 93 21.03 -5.46 32.92
C GLY A 93 21.56 -6.70 33.65
N GLY A 94 21.52 -7.85 32.94
CA GLY A 94 21.99 -9.18 33.34
C GLY A 94 20.82 -10.13 33.65
N ASP A 95 20.63 -11.30 33.03
CA ASP A 95 21.55 -12.13 32.26
C ASP A 95 20.80 -13.20 31.41
N THR A 96 21.35 -13.46 30.22
CA THR A 96 21.36 -14.70 29.41
C THR A 96 20.06 -15.37 28.90
N ALA A 97 20.05 -15.55 27.55
CA ALA A 97 19.20 -16.42 26.72
C ALA A 97 17.74 -15.99 26.46
N GLY A 98 17.54 -14.89 25.74
CA GLY A 98 16.25 -14.49 25.16
C GLY A 98 16.40 -13.20 24.34
N GLY A 99 15.82 -13.15 23.14
CA GLY A 99 16.11 -12.13 22.11
C GLY A 99 15.89 -10.66 22.52
N ASN A 100 16.44 -9.76 21.70
CA ASN A 100 16.43 -8.28 21.86
C ASN A 100 15.04 -7.63 21.68
N PHE A 101 13.95 -8.37 21.86
CA PHE A 101 12.60 -7.89 21.61
C PHE A 101 12.11 -6.97 22.75
N PRO A 102 11.48 -5.81 22.43
CA PRO A 102 11.02 -4.89 23.46
C PRO A 102 9.85 -5.48 24.26
N VAL A 103 9.91 -5.37 25.59
CA VAL A 103 8.78 -5.78 26.45
C VAL A 103 7.69 -4.71 26.40
N ILE A 104 6.56 -5.03 25.77
CA ILE A 104 5.43 -4.12 25.62
C ILE A 104 4.47 -4.32 26.79
N ARG A 105 4.34 -3.30 27.63
CA ARG A 105 3.48 -3.35 28.83
C ARG A 105 2.10 -2.76 28.56
N TYR A 106 1.09 -3.35 29.19
CA TYR A 106 -0.30 -2.90 29.09
C TYR A 106 -0.49 -1.44 29.49
N ASP A 107 0.10 -1.02 30.61
CA ASP A 107 -0.01 0.35 31.13
C ASP A 107 0.48 1.41 30.13
N THR A 108 1.53 1.11 29.37
CA THR A 108 2.08 1.97 28.33
C THR A 108 1.10 2.11 27.16
N VAL A 109 0.56 0.99 26.70
CA VAL A 109 -0.42 0.96 25.59
C VAL A 109 -1.72 1.66 26.00
N GLU A 110 -2.22 1.39 27.20
CA GLU A 110 -3.44 2.01 27.72
C GLU A 110 -3.30 3.53 27.88
N ALA A 111 -2.14 4.02 28.33
CA ALA A 111 -1.87 5.45 28.44
C ALA A 111 -1.89 6.15 27.07
N LEU A 112 -1.28 5.54 26.04
CA LEU A 112 -1.29 6.05 24.67
C LEU A 112 -2.70 6.02 24.08
N TYR A 113 -3.45 4.94 24.31
CA TYR A 113 -4.83 4.81 23.87
C TYR A 113 -5.72 5.92 24.46
N LYS A 114 -5.66 6.13 25.78
CA LYS A 114 -6.40 7.22 26.47
C LYS A 114 -5.97 8.61 25.97
N ARG A 115 -4.71 8.78 25.60
CA ARG A 115 -4.23 10.02 25.00
C ARG A 115 -4.86 10.26 23.62
N PHE A 116 -4.96 9.25 22.77
CA PHE A 116 -5.67 9.37 21.49
C PHE A 116 -7.16 9.69 21.69
N LYS A 117 -7.82 9.03 22.65
CA LYS A 117 -9.21 9.34 23.04
C LYS A 117 -9.37 10.78 23.48
N SER A 118 -8.41 11.30 24.25
CA SER A 118 -8.41 12.69 24.72
C SER A 118 -8.29 13.71 23.57
N VAL A 119 -7.59 13.36 22.48
CA VAL A 119 -7.52 14.18 21.26
C VAL A 119 -8.90 14.33 20.63
N LEU A 120 -9.74 13.28 20.64
CA LEU A 120 -11.07 13.28 20.03
C LEU A 120 -12.19 13.79 20.96
N ALA A 121 -11.92 13.97 22.25
CA ALA A 121 -12.90 14.43 23.24
C ALA A 121 -13.67 15.72 22.84
N PRO A 122 -13.08 16.71 22.14
CA PRO A 122 -13.85 17.86 21.66
C PRO A 122 -14.97 17.48 20.69
N ILE A 123 -14.75 16.48 19.82
CA ILE A 123 -15.74 16.00 18.84
C ILE A 123 -16.80 15.16 19.54
N GLU A 124 -16.39 14.25 20.42
CA GLU A 124 -17.31 13.42 21.22
C GLU A 124 -18.33 14.29 21.99
N LYS A 125 -17.86 15.37 22.62
CA LYS A 125 -18.74 16.35 23.30
C LYS A 125 -19.71 17.06 22.36
N LEU A 126 -19.34 17.28 21.10
CA LEU A 126 -20.24 17.85 20.10
C LEU A 126 -21.31 16.84 19.69
N LEU A 127 -20.94 15.57 19.51
CA LEU A 127 -21.89 14.51 19.16
C LEU A 127 -22.98 14.34 20.23
N VAL A 128 -22.59 14.30 21.51
CA VAL A 128 -23.54 14.20 22.64
C VAL A 128 -24.53 15.37 22.68
N LYS A 129 -24.10 16.58 22.29
CA LYS A 129 -24.95 17.78 22.29
C LYS A 129 -25.92 17.85 21.11
N THR A 130 -25.63 17.16 20.01
CA THR A 130 -26.35 17.39 18.75
C THR A 130 -27.60 16.50 18.60
N THR A 131 -27.84 15.52 19.50
CA THR A 131 -29.02 14.59 19.46
C THR A 131 -29.23 13.86 18.12
N THR A 132 -28.27 13.95 17.20
CA THR A 132 -28.27 13.25 15.94
C THR A 132 -27.68 11.86 16.18
N ASP A 133 -28.51 10.91 16.60
CA ASP A 133 -28.21 9.47 16.61
C ASP A 133 -28.12 8.93 15.17
N SER A 134 -27.35 9.59 14.30
CA SER A 134 -27.04 9.04 13.00
C SER A 134 -26.07 7.89 13.19
N LYS A 135 -26.48 6.69 12.76
CA LYS A 135 -25.61 5.51 12.73
C LYS A 135 -24.43 5.66 11.77
N PHE A 136 -24.51 6.63 10.85
CA PHE A 136 -23.52 6.90 9.80
C PHE A 136 -22.83 8.23 10.05
N ALA A 137 -21.53 8.28 9.77
CA ALA A 137 -20.74 9.50 9.87
C ALA A 137 -21.15 10.50 8.78
N SER A 138 -21.17 11.79 9.13
CA SER A 138 -21.31 12.85 8.13
C SER A 138 -19.94 13.35 7.66
N ARG A 139 -19.89 13.91 6.46
CA ARG A 139 -18.69 14.55 5.90
C ARG A 139 -18.08 15.58 6.87
N GLU A 140 -18.92 16.36 7.54
CA GLU A 140 -18.50 17.39 8.49
C GLU A 140 -17.83 16.78 9.73
N ILE A 141 -18.31 15.65 10.21
CA ILE A 141 -17.72 14.95 11.37
C ILE A 141 -16.36 14.39 10.98
N ILE A 142 -16.26 13.70 9.83
CA ILE A 142 -14.99 13.14 9.34
C ILE A 142 -13.97 14.26 9.09
N LYS A 143 -14.40 15.38 8.50
CA LYS A 143 -13.55 16.56 8.29
C LYS A 143 -13.07 17.15 9.62
N LYS A 144 -13.91 17.22 10.65
CA LYS A 144 -13.50 17.67 12.00
C LYS A 144 -12.45 16.74 12.62
N VAL A 145 -12.60 15.41 12.45
CA VAL A 145 -11.60 14.43 12.90
C VAL A 145 -10.28 14.66 12.16
N SER A 146 -10.32 14.78 10.82
CA SER A 146 -9.15 15.13 9.99
C SER A 146 -8.50 16.45 10.44
N ASP A 147 -9.28 17.48 10.75
CA ASP A 147 -8.75 18.78 11.16
C ASP A 147 -8.09 18.75 12.54
N ILE A 148 -8.65 18.03 13.52
CA ILE A 148 -8.00 17.87 14.83
C ILE A 148 -6.66 17.15 14.68
N ILE A 149 -6.63 16.05 13.92
CA ILE A 149 -5.40 15.29 13.68
C ILE A 149 -4.40 16.19 12.95
N TRP A 150 -4.77 16.78 11.83
CA TRP A 150 -3.92 17.66 11.03
C TRP A 150 -3.33 18.83 11.83
N ASN A 151 -4.17 19.54 12.58
CA ASN A 151 -3.73 20.74 13.32
C ASN A 151 -2.82 20.41 14.51
N SER A 152 -2.82 19.15 14.96
CA SER A 152 -1.93 18.68 16.02
C SER A 152 -0.55 18.22 15.51
N LEU A 153 -0.39 18.05 14.19
CA LEU A 153 0.88 17.65 13.58
C LEU A 153 1.90 18.80 13.63
N LEU A 154 3.19 18.44 13.76
CA LEU A 154 4.27 19.40 13.65
C LEU A 154 4.29 20.01 12.24
N ARG A 155 4.51 21.32 12.16
CA ARG A 155 4.72 22.02 10.88
C ARG A 155 6.19 21.85 10.46
N SER A 156 6.51 20.87 9.64
CA SER A 156 7.86 20.76 9.03
C SER A 156 7.93 19.73 7.89
N SER A 157 9.06 19.72 7.18
CA SER A 157 9.39 18.92 6.00
C SER A 157 9.72 17.43 6.28
N TYR A 158 9.21 16.84 7.37
CA TYR A 158 9.46 15.44 7.70
C TYR A 158 8.59 14.44 6.93
N LYS A 159 7.73 14.92 6.02
CA LYS A 159 6.65 14.15 5.41
C LYS A 159 7.10 12.88 4.66
N ASP A 160 8.36 12.83 4.25
CA ASP A 160 8.96 11.69 3.53
C ASP A 160 9.89 10.85 4.43
N ARG A 161 9.87 11.04 5.75
CA ARG A 161 10.70 10.24 6.68
C ARG A 161 10.02 8.92 7.02
N ALA A 162 10.82 7.87 7.14
CA ALA A 162 10.36 6.57 7.62
C ALA A 162 9.81 6.64 9.06
N HIS A 163 9.02 5.62 9.43
CA HIS A 163 8.48 5.38 10.78
C HIS A 163 7.42 6.42 11.24
N LEU A 164 6.64 6.96 10.29
CA LEU A 164 5.61 7.97 10.52
C LEU A 164 4.18 7.50 10.22
N GLN A 165 3.97 6.22 9.98
CA GLN A 165 2.70 5.63 9.55
C GLN A 165 1.75 5.26 10.70
N SER A 166 2.26 5.16 11.94
CA SER A 166 1.51 4.60 13.08
C SER A 166 0.96 5.66 14.04
N LEU A 167 -0.11 5.31 14.76
CA LEU A 167 -0.63 6.14 15.85
C LEU A 167 0.38 6.30 16.99
N TYR A 168 1.32 5.37 17.15
CA TYR A 168 2.45 5.57 18.06
C TYR A 168 3.28 6.80 17.68
N SER A 169 3.66 6.94 16.40
CA SER A 169 4.43 8.08 15.90
C SER A 169 3.66 9.40 16.08
N TYR A 170 2.35 9.37 15.85
CA TYR A 170 1.45 10.48 16.12
C TYR A 170 1.46 10.89 17.60
N LEU A 171 1.22 9.93 18.50
CA LEU A 171 1.05 10.22 19.92
C LEU A 171 2.37 10.59 20.61
N CYS A 172 3.50 10.03 20.18
CA CYS A 172 4.80 10.32 20.78
C CYS A 172 5.49 11.52 20.14
N GLY A 173 5.30 11.73 18.84
CA GLY A 173 6.07 12.70 18.05
C GLY A 173 5.25 13.78 17.35
N ASN A 174 3.92 13.72 17.37
CA ASN A 174 3.03 14.58 16.57
C ASN A 174 3.42 14.60 15.08
N LYS A 175 3.83 13.45 14.54
CA LYS A 175 4.25 13.29 13.15
C LYS A 175 3.49 12.14 12.54
N LEU A 176 3.01 12.35 11.32
CA LEU A 176 2.42 11.33 10.48
C LEU A 176 2.86 11.56 9.03
N ASP A 177 2.97 10.49 8.24
CA ASP A 177 3.01 10.57 6.78
C ASP A 177 1.58 10.63 6.20
N CYS A 178 1.45 10.64 4.86
CA CYS A 178 0.15 10.75 4.20
C CYS A 178 -0.79 9.60 4.60
N PHE A 179 -0.26 8.37 4.64
CA PHE A 179 -1.01 7.18 5.02
C PHE A 179 -1.45 7.23 6.48
N GLY A 180 -0.51 7.54 7.37
CA GLY A 180 -0.75 7.60 8.80
C GLY A 180 -1.83 8.61 9.18
N VAL A 181 -1.94 9.75 8.46
CA VAL A 181 -3.05 10.70 8.67
C VAL A 181 -4.40 10.10 8.28
N ALA A 182 -4.52 9.51 7.10
CA ALA A 182 -5.79 8.90 6.69
C ALA A 182 -6.19 7.75 7.63
N PHE A 183 -5.23 6.90 8.00
CA PHE A 183 -5.42 5.84 8.97
C PHE A 183 -5.88 6.38 10.33
N ALA A 184 -5.23 7.42 10.86
CA ALA A 184 -5.60 8.03 12.12
C ALA A 184 -7.03 8.59 12.10
N VAL A 185 -7.49 9.11 10.96
CA VAL A 185 -8.88 9.55 10.79
C VAL A 185 -9.86 8.38 10.89
N VAL A 186 -9.58 7.26 10.23
CA VAL A 186 -10.43 6.06 10.31
C VAL A 186 -10.44 5.47 11.72
N ALA A 187 -9.28 5.32 12.36
CA ALA A 187 -9.18 4.86 13.74
C ALA A 187 -9.91 5.81 14.70
N GLY A 188 -9.84 7.13 14.47
CA GLY A 188 -10.56 8.10 15.26
C GLY A 188 -12.07 8.03 15.07
N CYS A 189 -12.55 7.81 13.84
CA CYS A 189 -13.97 7.58 13.58
C CYS A 189 -14.47 6.27 14.22
N GLN A 190 -13.68 5.19 14.17
CA GLN A 190 -13.97 3.93 14.87
C GLN A 190 -14.13 4.17 16.37
N MET A 191 -13.20 4.91 17.00
CA MET A 191 -13.25 5.21 18.43
C MET A 191 -14.42 6.13 18.83
N LEU A 192 -14.92 6.94 17.89
CA LEU A 192 -16.16 7.73 18.07
C LEU A 192 -17.43 6.90 17.81
N GLY A 193 -17.32 5.62 17.46
CA GLY A 193 -18.43 4.70 17.26
C GLY A 193 -18.91 4.56 15.81
N TYR A 194 -18.24 5.20 14.84
CA TYR A 194 -18.61 5.09 13.43
C TYR A 194 -18.03 3.83 12.79
N ARG A 195 -18.93 2.94 12.37
CA ARG A 195 -18.59 1.67 11.70
C ARG A 195 -18.59 1.75 10.18
N ASP A 196 -19.12 2.83 9.61
CA ASP A 196 -19.25 3.03 8.17
C ASP A 196 -18.05 3.72 7.53
N VAL A 197 -17.15 4.30 8.33
CA VAL A 197 -15.97 5.02 7.87
C VAL A 197 -14.82 4.05 7.64
N HIS A 198 -14.34 3.94 6.41
CA HIS A 198 -13.30 3.00 6.00
C HIS A 198 -12.20 3.65 5.17
N LEU A 199 -11.02 3.02 5.16
CA LEU A 199 -9.94 3.39 4.25
C LEU A 199 -10.26 2.97 2.81
N ALA A 200 -9.94 3.85 1.86
CA ALA A 200 -9.78 3.51 0.46
C ALA A 200 -8.35 3.79 0.03
N ILE A 201 -7.67 2.75 -0.45
CA ILE A 201 -6.23 2.73 -0.71
C ILE A 201 -6.00 2.52 -2.20
N SER A 202 -5.38 3.50 -2.84
CA SER A 202 -4.82 3.37 -4.19
C SER A 202 -3.38 2.85 -4.12
N GLU A 203 -2.68 2.89 -5.25
CA GLU A 203 -1.28 2.48 -5.31
C GLU A 203 -0.30 3.52 -4.72
N ASP A 204 -0.69 4.81 -4.61
CA ASP A 204 0.19 5.88 -4.07
C ASP A 204 -0.53 6.94 -3.21
N HIS A 205 -1.81 6.72 -2.93
CA HIS A 205 -2.64 7.64 -2.14
C HIS A 205 -3.72 6.91 -1.34
N VAL A 206 -4.22 7.57 -0.31
CA VAL A 206 -5.25 7.03 0.56
C VAL A 206 -6.22 8.11 1.02
N TRP A 207 -7.49 7.75 1.04
CA TRP A 207 -8.59 8.60 1.49
C TRP A 207 -9.61 7.78 2.26
N VAL A 208 -10.75 8.39 2.57
CA VAL A 208 -11.81 7.78 3.36
C VAL A 208 -13.07 7.60 2.51
N VAL A 209 -13.68 6.43 2.61
CA VAL A 209 -15.06 6.16 2.17
C VAL A 209 -15.99 6.08 3.38
N PHE A 210 -17.25 6.50 3.21
CA PHE A 210 -18.22 6.51 4.31
C PHE A 210 -19.66 6.50 3.79
N GLY A 211 -20.62 6.62 4.73
CA GLY A 211 -22.03 6.74 4.41
C GLY A 211 -22.74 5.40 4.32
N LYS A 212 -24.06 5.44 4.09
CA LYS A 212 -24.94 4.26 4.16
C LYS A 212 -24.57 3.17 3.15
N THR A 213 -24.12 3.59 1.99
CA THR A 213 -23.79 2.74 0.83
C THR A 213 -22.29 2.57 0.63
N GLY A 214 -21.45 3.30 1.38
CA GLY A 214 -19.99 3.26 1.26
C GLY A 214 -19.44 3.87 -0.03
N ASP A 215 -20.23 4.71 -0.70
CA ASP A 215 -19.92 5.37 -1.97
C ASP A 215 -19.48 6.84 -1.80
N GLU A 216 -19.74 7.44 -0.64
CA GLU A 216 -19.24 8.78 -0.35
C GLU A 216 -17.74 8.75 -0.09
N THR A 217 -17.02 9.72 -0.66
CA THR A 217 -15.57 9.83 -0.51
C THR A 217 -15.16 11.16 0.07
N ILE A 218 -14.10 11.18 0.87
CA ILE A 218 -13.51 12.41 1.42
C ILE A 218 -12.00 12.31 1.48
N GLU A 219 -11.34 13.31 0.91
CA GLU A 219 -9.92 13.57 1.11
C GLU A 219 -9.68 14.00 2.56
N VAL A 220 -8.73 13.35 3.24
CA VAL A 220 -8.43 13.63 4.66
C VAL A 220 -6.95 13.88 4.92
N THR A 221 -6.11 13.69 3.90
CA THR A 221 -4.67 13.83 3.94
C THR A 221 -4.18 14.62 2.71
N TRP A 222 -2.87 14.77 2.57
CA TRP A 222 -2.24 15.39 1.41
C TRP A 222 -1.69 14.33 0.47
N HIS A 223 -1.41 14.73 -0.77
CA HIS A 223 -0.60 13.96 -1.71
C HIS A 223 0.47 14.88 -2.33
N GLY A 224 1.64 14.33 -2.61
CA GLY A 224 2.74 15.04 -3.28
C GLY A 224 3.32 16.26 -2.53
N LYS A 225 4.18 17.00 -3.23
CA LYS A 225 4.85 18.22 -2.72
C LYS A 225 4.23 19.47 -3.34
N GLY A 226 3.71 20.37 -2.50
CA GLY A 226 3.19 21.67 -2.94
C GLY A 226 1.80 21.63 -3.58
N ALA A 227 1.08 20.51 -3.48
CA ALA A 227 -0.32 20.40 -3.91
C ALA A 227 -1.26 21.25 -3.03
N GLU A 228 -2.38 21.68 -3.63
CA GLU A 228 -3.47 22.34 -2.91
C GLU A 228 -4.06 21.41 -1.83
N ASP A 229 -4.47 21.98 -0.68
CA ASP A 229 -5.14 21.22 0.37
C ASP A 229 -6.53 20.78 -0.12
N LYS A 230 -6.63 19.54 -0.61
CA LYS A 230 -7.87 18.90 -1.08
C LYS A 230 -8.74 18.37 0.07
N ARG A 231 -8.31 18.45 1.34
CA ARG A 231 -9.03 17.82 2.47
C ARG A 231 -10.47 18.34 2.59
N GLY A 232 -11.41 17.42 2.75
CA GLY A 232 -12.86 17.68 2.79
C GLY A 232 -13.57 17.47 1.46
N GLN A 233 -12.83 17.49 0.35
CA GLN A 233 -13.39 17.34 -1.00
C GLN A 233 -13.63 15.86 -1.34
N SER A 234 -14.49 15.62 -2.34
CA SER A 234 -14.69 14.29 -2.94
C SER A 234 -13.53 13.95 -3.86
N VAL A 235 -13.21 12.66 -4.01
CA VAL A 235 -12.21 12.19 -4.98
C VAL A 235 -12.77 12.00 -6.40
N ALA A 236 -14.09 12.20 -6.59
CA ALA A 236 -14.76 12.01 -7.87
C ALA A 236 -14.08 12.72 -9.06
N PRO A 237 -13.58 13.97 -8.95
CA PRO A 237 -12.90 14.62 -10.07
C PRO A 237 -11.66 13.87 -10.57
N GLY A 238 -10.91 13.23 -9.66
CA GLY A 238 -9.75 12.41 -10.02
C GLY A 238 -10.13 11.11 -10.71
N ILE A 239 -11.23 10.48 -10.26
CA ILE A 239 -11.81 9.29 -10.89
C ILE A 239 -12.33 9.61 -12.31
N GLU A 240 -13.06 10.72 -12.47
CA GLU A 240 -13.57 11.19 -13.76
C GLU A 240 -12.44 11.51 -14.75
N SER A 241 -11.30 11.98 -14.23
CA SER A 241 -10.09 12.23 -15.03
C SER A 241 -9.32 10.97 -15.39
N GLN A 242 -9.73 9.79 -14.88
CA GLN A 242 -9.08 8.49 -15.09
C GLN A 242 -7.58 8.52 -14.74
N THR A 243 -7.22 9.13 -13.61
CA THR A 243 -5.81 9.18 -13.17
C THR A 243 -5.42 7.92 -12.39
N TRP A 244 -4.13 7.58 -12.44
CA TRP A 244 -3.59 6.42 -11.73
C TRP A 244 -3.67 6.59 -10.20
N LEU A 245 -3.46 7.81 -9.71
CA LEU A 245 -3.58 8.17 -8.30
C LEU A 245 -4.90 7.71 -7.65
N TYR A 246 -6.00 7.72 -8.40
CA TYR A 246 -7.31 7.29 -7.89
C TYR A 246 -7.74 5.94 -8.50
N VAL A 247 -6.83 5.24 -9.17
CA VAL A 247 -7.01 3.91 -9.80
C VAL A 247 -8.25 3.86 -10.70
N ALA A 248 -8.57 4.99 -11.34
CA ALA A 248 -9.77 5.16 -12.16
C ALA A 248 -11.06 4.68 -11.46
N GLY A 249 -11.15 4.85 -10.14
CA GLY A 249 -12.30 4.42 -9.33
C GLY A 249 -12.29 2.95 -8.91
N HIS A 250 -11.15 2.26 -9.03
CA HIS A 250 -10.98 0.87 -8.58
C HIS A 250 -9.96 0.72 -7.42
N PRO A 251 -10.01 1.55 -6.36
CA PRO A 251 -9.11 1.41 -5.21
C PRO A 251 -9.43 0.16 -4.39
N VAL A 252 -8.51 -0.22 -3.52
CA VAL A 252 -8.78 -1.17 -2.44
C VAL A 252 -9.67 -0.46 -1.40
N VAL A 253 -10.96 -0.76 -1.40
CA VAL A 253 -11.89 -0.33 -0.35
C VAL A 253 -11.85 -1.33 0.81
N CYS A 254 -11.32 -0.90 1.95
CA CYS A 254 -11.08 -1.77 3.08
C CYS A 254 -12.36 -2.03 3.89
N ASN A 255 -12.41 -3.21 4.49
CA ASN A 255 -13.15 -3.41 5.74
C ASN A 255 -12.18 -3.35 6.92
N ARG A 256 -12.66 -3.54 8.16
CA ARG A 256 -11.82 -3.50 9.37
C ARG A 256 -10.64 -4.48 9.34
N TYR A 257 -10.84 -5.69 8.81
CA TYR A 257 -9.76 -6.69 8.71
C TYR A 257 -8.70 -6.30 7.66
N MET A 258 -9.11 -5.66 6.57
CA MET A 258 -8.20 -5.11 5.56
C MET A 258 -7.48 -3.84 6.07
N GLU A 259 -8.09 -3.06 6.95
CA GLU A 259 -7.40 -1.96 7.65
C GLU A 259 -6.33 -2.51 8.61
N VAL A 260 -6.58 -3.63 9.29
CA VAL A 260 -5.50 -4.34 10.01
C VAL A 260 -4.40 -4.79 9.05
N ALA A 261 -4.76 -5.31 7.88
CA ALA A 261 -3.76 -5.63 6.86
C ALA A 261 -2.98 -4.39 6.40
N ALA A 262 -3.62 -3.24 6.26
CA ALA A 262 -2.95 -1.98 5.92
C ALA A 262 -1.97 -1.54 7.03
N ILE A 263 -2.33 -1.69 8.32
CA ILE A 263 -1.40 -1.44 9.43
C ILE A 263 -0.15 -2.32 9.30
N VAL A 264 -0.34 -3.61 9.01
CA VAL A 264 0.76 -4.58 8.90
C VAL A 264 1.62 -4.33 7.66
N SER A 265 1.01 -4.09 6.50
CA SER A 265 1.72 -3.73 5.28
C SER A 265 2.50 -2.43 5.40
N ALA A 266 2.04 -1.49 6.25
CA ALA A 266 2.74 -0.24 6.49
C ALA A 266 3.91 -0.37 7.48
N ILE A 267 4.10 -1.50 8.16
CA ILE A 267 5.30 -1.71 9.01
C ILE A 267 6.56 -1.49 8.15
N ASN A 268 7.50 -0.72 8.67
CA ASN A 268 8.72 -0.37 7.94
C ASN A 268 9.96 -0.96 8.62
N PRO A 269 10.52 -2.07 8.09
CA PRO A 269 11.74 -2.67 8.62
C PRO A 269 13.01 -1.85 8.37
N SER A 270 12.99 -0.84 7.50
CA SER A 270 14.20 -0.13 7.05
C SER A 270 14.88 0.61 8.19
N LEU A 271 16.21 0.48 8.30
CA LEU A 271 17.06 1.26 9.21
C LEU A 271 17.76 2.38 8.45
N THR A 272 18.27 2.06 7.27
CA THR A 272 18.90 2.99 6.34
C THR A 272 18.43 2.67 4.92
N ALA A 273 18.93 3.40 3.92
CA ALA A 273 18.62 3.11 2.52
C ALA A 273 19.08 1.71 2.06
N THR A 274 19.97 1.03 2.80
CA THR A 274 20.55 -0.26 2.40
C THR A 274 20.53 -1.31 3.50
N SER A 275 19.86 -1.06 4.62
CA SER A 275 19.77 -2.00 5.74
C SER A 275 18.39 -2.01 6.38
N ALA A 276 17.99 -3.17 6.89
CA ALA A 276 16.70 -3.40 7.55
C ALA A 276 16.87 -4.17 8.86
N CYS A 277 15.91 -4.02 9.77
CA CYS A 277 15.79 -4.78 11.00
C CYS A 277 15.05 -6.09 10.72
N LEU A 278 15.75 -7.21 10.88
CA LEU A 278 15.23 -8.55 10.60
C LEU A 278 14.05 -8.90 11.51
N GLU A 279 14.08 -8.52 12.77
CA GLU A 279 13.00 -8.79 13.72
C GLU A 279 11.70 -8.04 13.35
N VAL A 280 11.81 -6.84 12.77
CA VAL A 280 10.63 -6.09 12.29
C VAL A 280 10.10 -6.71 10.98
N ALA A 281 10.98 -7.14 10.08
CA ALA A 281 10.60 -7.86 8.87
C ALA A 281 9.92 -9.21 9.19
N ASP A 282 10.45 -9.98 10.13
CA ASP A 282 9.88 -11.25 10.59
C ASP A 282 8.50 -11.04 11.25
N LEU A 283 8.34 -10.00 12.07
CA LEU A 283 7.04 -9.63 12.62
C LEU A 283 6.03 -9.32 11.51
N GLN A 284 6.43 -8.51 10.52
CA GLN A 284 5.58 -8.15 9.39
C GLN A 284 5.18 -9.39 8.59
N GLN A 285 6.13 -10.26 8.26
CA GLN A 285 5.92 -11.50 7.51
C GLN A 285 4.96 -12.45 8.22
N GLN A 286 5.16 -12.69 9.52
CA GLN A 286 4.28 -13.58 10.30
C GLN A 286 2.85 -13.02 10.45
N LEU A 287 2.70 -11.69 10.60
CA LEU A 287 1.39 -11.03 10.65
C LEU A 287 0.68 -11.06 9.29
N LEU A 288 1.41 -10.87 8.18
CA LEU A 288 0.85 -11.00 6.84
C LEU A 288 0.42 -12.44 6.56
N TRP A 289 1.19 -13.45 6.97
CA TRP A 289 0.75 -14.85 6.89
C TRP A 289 -0.50 -15.13 7.71
N LEU A 290 -0.61 -14.57 8.92
CA LEU A 290 -1.83 -14.68 9.72
C LEU A 290 -3.04 -14.12 8.97
N LEU A 291 -2.92 -12.92 8.39
CA LEU A 291 -3.98 -12.27 7.61
C LEU A 291 -4.29 -13.04 6.32
N TYR A 292 -3.27 -13.61 5.69
CA TYR A 292 -3.39 -14.46 4.50
C TYR A 292 -4.22 -15.70 4.81
N ASP A 293 -3.88 -16.43 5.88
CA ASP A 293 -4.57 -17.66 6.31
C ASP A 293 -6.03 -17.41 6.67
N MET A 294 -6.33 -16.22 7.18
CA MET A 294 -7.69 -15.77 7.50
C MET A 294 -8.45 -15.20 6.29
N GLY A 295 -7.82 -15.17 5.11
CA GLY A 295 -8.43 -14.72 3.85
C GLY A 295 -8.55 -13.20 3.72
N HIS A 296 -7.91 -12.42 4.60
CA HIS A 296 -8.01 -10.96 4.63
C HIS A 296 -7.12 -10.28 3.58
N LEU A 297 -6.12 -10.97 3.02
CA LEU A 297 -5.30 -10.45 1.91
C LEU A 297 -5.88 -10.72 0.51
N ARG A 298 -6.95 -11.53 0.40
CA ARG A 298 -7.50 -11.97 -0.89
C ARG A 298 -7.86 -10.81 -1.83
N LYS A 299 -8.31 -9.69 -1.27
CA LYS A 299 -8.70 -8.48 -2.00
C LYS A 299 -7.67 -7.36 -1.83
N TYR A 300 -6.43 -7.65 -1.46
CA TYR A 300 -5.42 -6.61 -1.26
C TYR A 300 -4.14 -6.95 -2.04
N PRO A 301 -4.08 -6.58 -3.34
CA PRO A 301 -2.98 -6.93 -4.23
C PRO A 301 -1.61 -6.48 -3.70
N MET A 302 -1.49 -5.24 -3.23
CA MET A 302 -0.22 -4.71 -2.70
C MET A 302 0.23 -5.44 -1.42
N ALA A 303 -0.69 -5.85 -0.54
CA ALA A 303 -0.32 -6.62 0.64
C ALA A 303 0.19 -8.04 0.29
N LEU A 304 -0.36 -8.65 -0.76
CA LEU A 304 0.17 -9.90 -1.33
C LEU A 304 1.57 -9.69 -1.94
N GLY A 305 1.78 -8.56 -2.62
CA GLY A 305 3.09 -8.16 -3.15
C GLY A 305 4.14 -8.00 -2.04
N CYS A 306 3.80 -7.25 -0.99
CA CYS A 306 4.64 -7.06 0.20
C CYS A 306 5.00 -8.39 0.88
N LEU A 307 4.04 -9.32 1.02
CA LEU A 307 4.34 -10.66 1.53
C LEU A 307 5.26 -11.45 0.57
N GLY A 308 5.07 -11.29 -0.74
CA GLY A 308 5.95 -11.89 -1.76
C GLY A 308 7.39 -11.40 -1.65
N GLU A 309 7.61 -10.11 -1.40
CA GLU A 309 8.96 -9.54 -1.20
C GLU A 309 9.63 -10.10 0.06
N LEU A 310 8.89 -10.21 1.17
CA LEU A 310 9.40 -10.80 2.42
C LEU A 310 9.77 -12.28 2.25
N GLU A 311 8.93 -13.06 1.55
CA GLU A 311 9.20 -14.46 1.22
C GLU A 311 10.33 -14.64 0.20
N GLU A 312 10.62 -13.63 -0.62
CA GLU A 312 11.79 -13.65 -1.50
C GLU A 312 13.09 -13.50 -0.71
N VAL A 313 13.08 -12.70 0.37
CA VAL A 313 14.23 -12.48 1.25
C VAL A 313 14.46 -13.68 2.16
N GLU A 314 13.44 -14.13 2.88
CA GLU A 314 13.53 -15.26 3.83
C GLU A 314 12.30 -16.17 3.68
N PRO A 315 12.39 -17.24 2.86
CA PRO A 315 11.26 -18.13 2.61
C PRO A 315 10.80 -18.89 3.87
N THR A 316 9.50 -18.93 4.12
CA THR A 316 8.93 -19.69 5.24
C THR A 316 8.66 -21.15 4.83
N GLY A 317 9.23 -22.11 5.58
CA GLY A 317 9.05 -23.54 5.30
C GLY A 317 7.58 -23.98 5.25
N GLY A 318 7.18 -24.62 4.14
CA GLY A 318 5.81 -25.14 3.94
C GLY A 318 4.78 -24.08 3.53
N ARG A 319 5.19 -22.83 3.32
CA ARG A 319 4.35 -21.77 2.77
C ARG A 319 4.43 -21.72 1.24
N LYS A 320 3.56 -20.91 0.63
CA LYS A 320 3.60 -20.63 -0.81
C LYS A 320 4.88 -19.89 -1.16
N SER A 321 5.38 -20.14 -2.35
CA SER A 321 6.53 -19.41 -2.89
C SER A 321 6.20 -17.93 -3.13
N CYS A 322 7.22 -17.07 -3.14
CA CYS A 322 7.07 -15.67 -3.52
C CYS A 322 6.49 -15.50 -4.94
N GLU A 323 6.86 -16.36 -5.89
CA GLU A 323 6.26 -16.36 -7.24
C GLU A 323 4.76 -16.63 -7.21
N GLU A 324 4.30 -17.61 -6.43
CA GLU A 324 2.87 -17.88 -6.26
C GLU A 324 2.13 -16.67 -5.65
N LEU A 325 2.76 -15.96 -4.72
CA LEU A 325 2.20 -14.75 -4.10
C LEU A 325 2.10 -13.58 -5.08
N TYR A 326 3.13 -13.33 -5.90
CA TYR A 326 3.05 -12.33 -6.98
C TYR A 326 1.94 -12.67 -7.98
N ASN A 327 1.82 -13.94 -8.36
CA ASN A 327 0.72 -14.42 -9.20
C ASN A 327 -0.66 -14.26 -8.54
N GLU A 328 -0.75 -14.36 -7.22
CA GLU A 328 -2.00 -14.06 -6.49
C GLU A 328 -2.30 -12.57 -6.43
N SER A 329 -1.28 -11.73 -6.29
CA SER A 329 -1.43 -10.27 -6.36
C SER A 329 -2.05 -9.85 -7.69
N VAL A 330 -1.51 -10.34 -8.81
CA VAL A 330 -2.04 -10.10 -10.16
C VAL A 330 -3.48 -10.62 -10.30
N ARG A 331 -3.75 -11.86 -9.85
CA ARG A 331 -5.10 -12.43 -9.89
C ARG A 331 -6.09 -11.62 -9.05
N SER A 332 -5.66 -11.06 -7.92
CA SER A 332 -6.50 -10.20 -7.08
C SER A 332 -6.87 -8.91 -7.84
N ALA A 333 -5.90 -8.26 -8.47
CA ALA A 333 -6.11 -7.08 -9.33
C ALA A 333 -7.11 -7.36 -10.46
N GLN A 334 -6.92 -8.46 -11.18
CA GLN A 334 -7.80 -8.88 -12.26
C GLN A 334 -9.24 -9.17 -11.78
N THR A 335 -9.36 -9.90 -10.67
CA THR A 335 -10.66 -10.40 -10.20
C THR A 335 -11.50 -9.32 -9.52
N TYR A 336 -10.88 -8.48 -8.70
CA TYR A 336 -11.62 -7.55 -7.82
C TYR A 336 -11.56 -6.10 -8.27
N TYR A 337 -10.60 -5.74 -9.13
CA TYR A 337 -10.30 -4.37 -9.48
C TYR A 337 -10.24 -4.14 -11.00
N ARG A 338 -10.92 -5.00 -11.77
CA ARG A 338 -10.98 -4.94 -13.24
C ARG A 338 -9.60 -4.79 -13.89
N ASN A 339 -8.58 -5.37 -13.28
CA ASN A 339 -7.19 -5.27 -13.73
C ASN A 339 -6.63 -3.83 -13.84
N HIS A 340 -6.97 -2.95 -12.91
CA HIS A 340 -6.51 -1.55 -12.92
C HIS A 340 -5.27 -1.29 -12.04
N HIS A 341 -4.73 -2.30 -11.34
CA HIS A 341 -3.56 -2.12 -10.47
C HIS A 341 -2.28 -2.48 -11.23
N VAL A 342 -1.29 -1.59 -11.21
CA VAL A 342 -0.03 -1.69 -11.98
C VAL A 342 1.07 -2.40 -11.18
N TYR A 343 1.20 -2.10 -9.88
CA TYR A 343 2.26 -2.66 -9.03
C TYR A 343 2.29 -4.18 -8.97
N PRO A 344 1.17 -4.93 -8.99
CA PRO A 344 1.21 -6.39 -9.06
C PRO A 344 2.10 -6.93 -10.19
N TYR A 345 2.09 -6.27 -11.35
CA TYR A 345 2.89 -6.65 -12.50
C TYR A 345 4.34 -6.16 -12.41
N THR A 346 4.59 -4.99 -11.81
CA THR A 346 5.97 -4.51 -11.62
C THR A 346 6.71 -5.30 -10.54
N TYR A 347 6.03 -5.72 -9.47
CA TYR A 347 6.57 -6.67 -8.49
C TYR A 347 7.02 -7.97 -9.16
N GLN A 348 6.15 -8.54 -10.00
CA GLN A 348 6.44 -9.76 -10.75
C GLN A 348 7.62 -9.56 -11.73
N GLY A 349 7.62 -8.46 -12.48
CA GLY A 349 8.71 -8.11 -13.41
C GLY A 349 10.05 -7.92 -12.68
N GLY A 350 10.05 -7.23 -11.55
CA GLY A 350 11.22 -7.04 -10.69
C GLY A 350 11.76 -8.36 -10.12
N TYR A 351 10.87 -9.25 -9.67
CA TYR A 351 11.25 -10.59 -9.21
C TYR A 351 11.95 -11.38 -10.31
N TYR A 352 11.32 -11.49 -11.49
CA TYR A 352 11.89 -12.23 -12.61
C TYR A 352 13.22 -11.63 -13.08
N TYR A 353 13.33 -10.29 -13.08
CA TYR A 353 14.59 -9.61 -13.36
C TYR A 353 15.69 -10.03 -12.38
N ARG A 354 15.44 -10.01 -11.06
CA ARG A 354 16.40 -10.43 -10.04
C ARG A 354 16.80 -11.91 -10.15
N LYS A 355 15.90 -12.77 -10.64
CA LYS A 355 16.17 -14.20 -10.90
C LYS A 355 16.80 -14.49 -12.27
N ASN A 356 17.13 -13.46 -13.06
CA ASN A 356 17.61 -13.58 -14.45
C ASN A 356 16.62 -14.27 -15.40
N MET A 357 15.33 -14.29 -15.05
CA MET A 357 14.23 -14.82 -15.87
C MET A 357 13.73 -13.71 -16.81
N TYR A 358 14.59 -13.29 -17.74
CA TYR A 358 14.37 -12.06 -18.50
C TYR A 358 13.18 -12.13 -19.48
N ARG A 359 12.82 -13.32 -19.98
CA ARG A 359 11.64 -13.48 -20.85
C ARG A 359 10.36 -13.15 -20.08
N GLU A 360 10.25 -13.69 -18.88
CA GLU A 360 9.13 -13.50 -17.97
C GLU A 360 9.11 -12.06 -17.45
N ALA A 361 10.26 -11.46 -17.14
CA ALA A 361 10.35 -10.04 -16.77
C ALA A 361 9.79 -9.12 -17.87
N PHE A 362 10.18 -9.34 -19.13
CA PHE A 362 9.65 -8.57 -20.26
C PHE A 362 8.15 -8.76 -20.46
N ALA A 363 7.63 -9.98 -20.23
CA ALA A 363 6.20 -10.23 -20.27
C ALA A 363 5.46 -9.45 -19.18
N SER A 364 5.93 -9.50 -17.93
CA SER A 364 5.32 -8.78 -16.81
C SER A 364 5.38 -7.26 -16.95
N TRP A 365 6.49 -6.70 -17.43
CA TRP A 365 6.57 -5.25 -17.72
C TRP A 365 5.63 -4.86 -18.87
N ALA A 366 5.52 -5.69 -19.91
CA ALA A 366 4.54 -5.43 -20.96
C ALA A 366 3.10 -5.50 -20.42
N ASP A 367 2.78 -6.46 -19.55
CA ASP A 367 1.47 -6.54 -18.90
C ASP A 367 1.21 -5.33 -17.97
N SER A 368 2.22 -4.80 -17.27
CA SER A 368 2.07 -3.57 -16.48
C SER A 368 1.74 -2.36 -17.36
N SER A 369 2.34 -2.28 -18.55
CA SER A 369 2.00 -1.26 -19.55
C SER A 369 0.60 -1.44 -20.16
N ASP A 370 0.11 -2.68 -20.22
CA ASP A 370 -1.27 -2.98 -20.64
C ASP A 370 -2.31 -2.51 -19.63
N VAL A 371 -1.91 -2.35 -18.37
CA VAL A 371 -2.72 -1.69 -17.35
C VAL A 371 -2.57 -0.17 -17.43
N ILE A 372 -1.35 0.37 -17.53
CA ILE A 372 -1.16 1.84 -17.48
C ILE A 372 -1.81 2.57 -18.67
N ARG A 373 -1.94 1.91 -19.83
CA ARG A 373 -2.65 2.45 -21.00
C ARG A 373 -4.14 2.76 -20.78
N LEU A 374 -4.72 2.29 -19.68
CA LEU A 374 -6.11 2.57 -19.31
C LEU A 374 -6.30 3.95 -18.67
N TYR A 375 -5.20 4.63 -18.34
CA TYR A 375 -5.19 5.88 -17.58
C TYR A 375 -4.89 7.09 -18.45
N ASN A 376 -5.18 8.28 -17.91
CA ASN A 376 -4.60 9.53 -18.35
C ASN A 376 -3.58 9.99 -17.31
N TYR A 377 -2.36 10.28 -17.74
CA TYR A 377 -1.30 10.82 -16.90
C TYR A 377 -1.64 12.22 -16.36
N SER A 378 -1.54 12.35 -15.04
CA SER A 378 -1.52 13.60 -14.29
C SER A 378 -0.16 13.83 -13.64
N ARG A 379 0.16 15.08 -13.30
CA ARG A 379 1.38 15.39 -12.52
C ARG A 379 1.40 14.73 -11.15
N ASP A 380 0.23 14.43 -10.59
CA ASP A 380 0.13 13.71 -9.33
C ASP A 380 0.48 12.20 -9.49
N ASP A 381 0.66 11.69 -10.71
CA ASP A 381 1.08 10.30 -11.00
C ASP A 381 2.62 10.17 -11.13
N GLU A 382 3.39 11.03 -10.45
CA GLU A 382 4.85 11.10 -10.59
C GLU A 382 5.55 9.79 -10.18
N GLU A 383 5.05 9.09 -9.16
CA GLU A 383 5.69 7.87 -8.66
C GLU A 383 5.62 6.72 -9.67
N ILE A 384 4.46 6.48 -10.29
CA ILE A 384 4.37 5.46 -11.34
C ILE A 384 5.13 5.86 -12.61
N TYR A 385 5.21 7.16 -12.92
CA TYR A 385 6.05 7.65 -14.01
C TYR A 385 7.53 7.31 -13.79
N LYS A 386 8.05 7.51 -12.57
CA LYS A 386 9.44 7.16 -12.21
C LYS A 386 9.70 5.66 -12.35
N GLU A 387 8.75 4.83 -11.93
CA GLU A 387 8.84 3.37 -12.06
C GLU A 387 9.00 2.94 -13.53
N PHE A 388 8.12 3.41 -14.42
CA PHE A 388 8.23 3.10 -15.86
C PHE A 388 9.50 3.68 -16.48
N LEU A 389 9.93 4.86 -16.03
CA LEU A 389 11.17 5.48 -16.49
C LEU A 389 12.40 4.64 -16.11
N ASP A 390 12.46 4.13 -14.88
CA ASP A 390 13.54 3.27 -14.39
C ASP A 390 13.58 1.94 -15.16
N ILE A 391 12.41 1.31 -15.35
CA ILE A 391 12.29 0.07 -16.15
C ILE A 391 12.83 0.31 -17.58
N ALA A 392 12.40 1.39 -18.23
CA ALA A 392 12.73 1.68 -19.63
C ALA A 392 14.19 2.12 -19.83
N ASN A 393 14.76 2.86 -18.88
CA ASN A 393 16.04 3.55 -19.07
C ASN A 393 17.20 2.91 -18.32
N GLU A 394 16.95 2.13 -17.28
CA GLU A 394 17.98 1.47 -16.48
C GLU A 394 17.86 -0.06 -16.59
N LEU A 395 16.72 -0.65 -16.20
CA LEU A 395 16.59 -2.10 -16.11
C LEU A 395 16.67 -2.81 -17.46
N ILE A 396 15.82 -2.42 -18.43
CA ILE A 396 15.81 -3.00 -19.78
C ILE A 396 17.20 -2.84 -20.45
N PRO A 397 17.83 -1.65 -20.48
CA PRO A 397 19.17 -1.49 -21.03
C PRO A 397 20.24 -2.33 -20.33
N GLN A 398 20.14 -2.52 -19.02
CA GLN A 398 21.04 -3.41 -18.28
C GLN A 398 20.88 -4.88 -18.73
N VAL A 399 19.64 -5.37 -18.86
CA VAL A 399 19.37 -6.71 -19.41
C VAL A 399 19.99 -6.85 -20.80
N MET A 400 19.77 -5.86 -21.67
CA MET A 400 20.31 -5.84 -23.03
C MET A 400 21.84 -5.95 -23.05
N LYS A 401 22.53 -5.26 -22.13
CA LYS A 401 23.99 -5.31 -22.03
C LYS A 401 24.48 -6.68 -21.58
N LEU A 402 23.83 -7.28 -20.59
CA LEU A 402 24.17 -8.60 -20.07
C LEU A 402 23.98 -9.69 -21.13
N GLU A 403 22.81 -9.71 -21.78
CA GLU A 403 22.44 -10.69 -22.81
C GLU A 403 23.15 -10.46 -24.16
N SER A 404 23.85 -9.34 -24.32
CA SER A 404 24.78 -9.11 -25.44
C SER A 404 26.18 -9.69 -25.20
N SER A 405 26.49 -10.14 -23.98
CA SER A 405 27.85 -10.52 -23.56
C SER A 405 27.94 -11.99 -23.09
N GLY A 406 29.05 -12.67 -23.37
CA GLY A 406 29.31 -14.04 -22.90
C GLY A 406 28.80 -15.18 -23.80
N HIS A 407 28.88 -16.43 -23.30
CA HIS A 407 28.45 -17.65 -24.02
C HIS A 407 26.93 -17.86 -24.02
N SER A 408 26.20 -17.18 -23.12
CA SER A 408 24.74 -17.05 -23.09
C SER A 408 24.23 -15.89 -23.94
N ALA A 409 25.13 -15.09 -24.55
CA ALA A 409 24.75 -13.98 -25.40
C ALA A 409 23.91 -14.51 -26.55
N LYS A 410 22.59 -14.26 -26.51
CA LYS A 410 21.54 -14.52 -27.54
C LYS A 410 20.23 -15.09 -26.99
N SER A 411 20.08 -15.46 -25.71
CA SER A 411 18.90 -16.21 -25.28
C SER A 411 17.57 -15.48 -25.52
N ILE A 412 17.46 -14.23 -25.04
CA ILE A 412 16.27 -13.41 -25.27
C ILE A 412 16.35 -12.58 -26.55
N LEU A 413 17.57 -12.23 -26.99
CA LEU A 413 17.79 -11.41 -28.20
C LEU A 413 17.48 -12.17 -29.50
N ARG A 414 17.38 -13.50 -29.44
CA ARG A 414 16.91 -14.38 -30.52
C ARG A 414 15.46 -14.78 -30.40
N ASP A 415 14.76 -14.26 -29.40
CA ASP A 415 13.37 -14.59 -29.17
C ASP A 415 12.45 -13.46 -29.64
N ALA A 416 11.69 -13.72 -30.69
CA ALA A 416 10.75 -12.74 -31.25
C ALA A 416 9.65 -12.36 -30.24
N SER A 417 9.31 -13.26 -29.30
CA SER A 417 8.30 -12.95 -28.27
C SER A 417 8.78 -11.90 -27.26
N CYS A 418 10.05 -11.95 -26.83
CA CYS A 418 10.67 -10.88 -26.04
C CYS A 418 10.68 -9.55 -26.79
N PHE A 419 10.98 -9.54 -28.09
CA PHE A 419 10.91 -8.32 -28.90
C PHE A 419 9.47 -7.79 -29.00
N ALA A 420 8.48 -8.66 -29.18
CA ALA A 420 7.07 -8.28 -29.18
C ALA A 420 6.63 -7.69 -27.84
N ASN A 421 7.07 -8.27 -26.70
CA ASN A 421 6.81 -7.72 -25.37
C ASN A 421 7.46 -6.35 -25.18
N LEU A 422 8.69 -6.15 -25.67
CA LEU A 422 9.32 -4.82 -25.65
C LEU A 422 8.50 -3.78 -26.42
N LEU A 423 8.00 -4.13 -27.61
CA LEU A 423 7.14 -3.23 -28.37
C LEU A 423 5.83 -2.96 -27.65
N ARG A 424 5.20 -3.99 -27.06
CA ARG A 424 3.96 -3.87 -26.27
C ARG A 424 4.15 -2.98 -25.04
N PHE A 425 5.29 -3.08 -24.36
CA PHE A 425 5.67 -2.21 -23.25
C PHE A 425 5.64 -0.72 -23.63
N TYR A 426 6.33 -0.36 -24.72
CA TYR A 426 6.35 1.03 -25.19
C TYR A 426 4.99 1.46 -25.78
N ASP A 427 4.26 0.56 -26.43
CA ASP A 427 2.91 0.83 -26.94
C ASP A 427 1.95 1.22 -25.81
N GLY A 428 2.00 0.54 -24.67
CA GLY A 428 1.21 0.89 -23.50
C GLY A 428 1.53 2.28 -22.96
N ILE A 429 2.81 2.66 -22.92
CA ILE A 429 3.25 4.00 -22.49
C ILE A 429 2.83 5.08 -23.49
N CYS A 430 2.98 4.82 -24.80
CA CYS A 430 2.47 5.71 -25.84
C CYS A 430 0.97 5.93 -25.68
N LYS A 431 0.20 4.86 -25.41
CA LYS A 431 -1.24 4.96 -25.22
C LYS A 431 -1.61 5.70 -23.93
N TRP A 432 -0.84 5.54 -22.86
CA TRP A 432 -0.99 6.32 -21.63
C TRP A 432 -0.80 7.82 -21.85
N GLU A 433 0.04 8.22 -22.80
CA GLU A 433 0.21 9.63 -23.17
C GLU A 433 -1.01 10.20 -23.92
N GLU A 434 -1.73 9.38 -24.69
CA GLU A 434 -2.88 9.85 -25.46
C GLU A 434 -4.03 10.35 -24.56
N GLY A 435 -4.42 11.62 -24.70
CA GLY A 435 -5.48 12.22 -23.88
C GLY A 435 -4.99 12.77 -22.54
N SER A 436 -3.73 12.54 -22.19
CA SER A 436 -3.10 13.09 -21.00
C SER A 436 -2.84 14.59 -21.12
N GLN A 437 -2.99 15.32 -20.00
CA GLN A 437 -2.81 16.77 -19.99
C GLN A 437 -1.33 17.18 -20.03
N THR A 438 -0.43 16.29 -19.60
CA THR A 438 1.01 16.49 -19.60
C THR A 438 1.66 15.41 -20.46
N PRO A 439 2.65 15.75 -21.31
CA PRO A 439 3.37 14.75 -22.09
C PRO A 439 4.21 13.85 -21.17
N ILE A 440 4.37 12.60 -21.57
CA ILE A 440 5.13 11.55 -20.89
C ILE A 440 6.46 11.34 -21.63
N LEU A 441 6.39 11.13 -22.94
CA LEU A 441 7.53 10.78 -23.76
C LEU A 441 8.31 12.03 -24.15
N HIS A 442 9.61 11.99 -23.90
CA HIS A 442 10.56 13.04 -24.28
C HIS A 442 11.88 12.43 -24.77
N ILE A 443 12.85 13.27 -25.14
CA ILE A 443 14.15 12.82 -25.69
C ILE A 443 14.91 11.82 -24.80
N GLY A 444 14.61 11.78 -23.50
CA GLY A 444 15.17 10.83 -22.55
C GLY A 444 14.72 9.40 -22.78
N TRP A 445 13.50 9.18 -23.29
CA TRP A 445 12.93 7.88 -23.63
C TRP A 445 13.40 7.37 -24.99
N ALA A 446 13.58 8.29 -25.95
CA ALA A 446 13.90 7.93 -27.33
C ALA A 446 15.28 7.26 -27.49
N LYS A 447 16.30 7.72 -26.75
CA LYS A 447 17.66 7.16 -26.85
C LYS A 447 17.73 5.70 -26.35
N PRO A 448 17.25 5.37 -25.13
CA PRO A 448 17.17 3.99 -24.66
C PRO A 448 16.32 3.09 -25.56
N LEU A 449 15.17 3.59 -26.05
CA LEU A 449 14.32 2.84 -26.99
C LEU A 449 15.09 2.38 -28.23
N VAL A 450 15.74 3.32 -28.94
CA VAL A 450 16.51 3.00 -30.14
C VAL A 450 17.68 2.07 -29.82
N ALA A 451 18.38 2.31 -28.71
CA ALA A 451 19.51 1.50 -28.29
C ALA A 451 19.10 0.05 -28.01
N THR A 452 17.97 -0.16 -27.33
CA THR A 452 17.42 -1.47 -26.97
C THR A 452 16.89 -2.20 -28.21
N ILE A 453 16.10 -1.54 -29.06
CA ILE A 453 15.59 -2.16 -30.31
C ILE A 453 16.75 -2.62 -31.21
N ALA A 454 17.83 -1.83 -31.30
CA ALA A 454 18.99 -2.14 -32.12
C ALA A 454 19.77 -3.40 -31.66
N LYS A 455 19.51 -3.90 -30.44
CA LYS A 455 20.11 -5.16 -29.94
C LYS A 455 19.45 -6.41 -30.51
N PHE A 456 18.23 -6.29 -31.01
CA PHE A 456 17.57 -7.38 -31.72
C PHE A 456 17.96 -7.32 -33.20
N ASP A 457 18.56 -8.41 -33.69
CA ASP A 457 18.93 -8.52 -35.09
C ASP A 457 17.69 -8.45 -36.00
N HIS A 458 17.88 -8.04 -37.25
CA HIS A 458 16.78 -7.90 -38.22
C HIS A 458 15.98 -9.19 -38.42
N ASP A 459 16.64 -10.34 -38.47
CA ASP A 459 16.01 -11.66 -38.61
C ASP A 459 15.03 -11.96 -37.47
N ILE A 460 15.27 -11.43 -36.27
CA ILE A 460 14.37 -11.58 -35.12
C ILE A 460 13.25 -10.55 -35.18
N ARG A 461 13.59 -9.27 -35.41
CA ARG A 461 12.58 -8.20 -35.47
C ARG A 461 11.55 -8.42 -36.56
N SER A 462 11.96 -8.98 -37.70
CA SER A 462 11.07 -9.27 -38.84
C SER A 462 10.11 -10.45 -38.61
N GLN A 463 10.29 -11.26 -37.55
CA GLN A 463 9.36 -12.33 -37.20
C GLN A 463 8.12 -11.82 -36.47
N VAL A 464 8.17 -10.63 -35.87
CA VAL A 464 7.01 -10.04 -35.19
C VAL A 464 6.07 -9.42 -36.21
N ILE A 465 4.86 -9.98 -36.30
CA ILE A 465 3.81 -9.52 -37.21
C ILE A 465 2.91 -8.54 -36.47
N ILE A 466 2.98 -7.26 -36.82
CA ILE A 466 2.10 -6.22 -36.30
C ILE A 466 0.86 -6.15 -37.20
N LYS A 467 -0.30 -6.54 -36.66
CA LYS A 467 -1.58 -6.48 -37.37
C LYS A 467 -2.33 -5.23 -36.96
N CYS A 468 -2.83 -4.46 -37.92
CA CYS A 468 -3.74 -3.35 -37.65
C CYS A 468 -5.17 -3.88 -37.53
N ALA A 469 -5.97 -3.32 -36.62
CA ALA A 469 -7.34 -3.75 -36.34
C ALA A 469 -8.24 -3.78 -37.59
N ASP A 470 -7.98 -2.92 -38.58
CA ASP A 470 -8.75 -2.85 -39.84
C ASP A 470 -8.54 -4.06 -40.78
N GLN A 471 -7.66 -5.00 -40.43
CA GLN A 471 -7.33 -6.19 -41.23
C GLN A 471 -7.98 -7.47 -40.70
N GLU A 472 -8.79 -7.41 -39.64
CA GLU A 472 -9.59 -8.55 -39.20
C GLU A 472 -10.86 -8.66 -40.06
N PRO A 473 -11.12 -9.80 -40.74
CA PRO A 473 -12.42 -10.02 -41.36
C PRO A 473 -13.46 -10.06 -40.25
N GLN A 474 -14.42 -9.11 -40.29
CA GLN A 474 -15.56 -9.07 -39.39
C GLN A 474 -16.12 -10.48 -39.24
N ALA A 475 -15.96 -11.06 -38.05
CA ALA A 475 -16.64 -12.30 -37.71
C ALA A 475 -18.13 -12.06 -37.95
N GLN A 476 -18.70 -12.81 -38.90
CA GLN A 476 -20.12 -12.76 -39.21
C GLN A 476 -20.89 -12.92 -37.91
N HIS A 477 -21.56 -11.85 -37.47
CA HIS A 477 -22.61 -11.96 -36.48
C HIS A 477 -23.54 -13.10 -36.91
N PRO A 478 -23.86 -14.07 -36.03
CA PRO A 478 -24.84 -15.09 -36.37
C PRO A 478 -26.14 -14.34 -36.68
N ALA A 479 -26.57 -14.46 -37.94
CA ALA A 479 -27.84 -13.95 -38.40
C ALA A 479 -28.92 -14.43 -37.43
N HIS A 480 -29.77 -13.49 -36.99
CA HIS A 480 -31.02 -13.77 -36.29
C HIS A 480 -31.68 -15.01 -36.90
N GLY A 481 -31.76 -16.08 -36.12
CA GLY A 481 -32.52 -17.26 -36.47
C GLY A 481 -33.96 -16.86 -36.72
N GLN A 482 -34.38 -16.97 -37.98
CA GLN A 482 -35.77 -17.02 -38.38
C GLN A 482 -36.44 -18.19 -37.64
N GLU A 483 -37.41 -17.87 -36.79
CA GLU A 483 -38.38 -18.84 -36.29
C GLU A 483 -39.19 -19.40 -37.46
N ASN A 484 -38.76 -20.54 -37.99
CA ASN A 484 -39.61 -21.42 -38.79
C ASN A 484 -40.32 -22.40 -37.86
N GLY A 485 -41.37 -21.92 -37.20
CA GLY A 485 -42.37 -22.76 -36.52
C GLY A 485 -43.38 -23.29 -37.52
N SER A 486 -43.18 -24.53 -37.97
CA SER A 486 -44.11 -25.27 -38.84
C SER A 486 -45.41 -25.58 -38.10
N LYS A 487 -46.55 -25.23 -38.69
CA LYS A 487 -47.91 -25.56 -38.21
C LYS A 487 -48.25 -27.02 -38.49
N ASN A 488 -48.92 -27.66 -37.52
CA ASN A 488 -50.02 -28.64 -37.61
C ASN A 488 -50.34 -29.08 -36.16
N GLY A 489 -51.53 -29.05 -35.57
CA GLY A 489 -52.91 -28.72 -35.97
C GLY A 489 -53.83 -29.04 -34.77
N ALA A 490 -55.10 -28.60 -34.84
CA ALA A 490 -56.22 -28.83 -33.89
C ALA A 490 -56.14 -28.04 -32.56
N ASP A 491 -57.19 -27.43 -32.03
CA ASP A 491 -58.56 -27.11 -32.45
C ASP A 491 -59.09 -26.04 -31.46
N ASP A 492 -60.17 -25.37 -31.86
CA ASP A 492 -61.16 -24.67 -31.04
C ASP A 492 -60.85 -23.36 -30.28
N SER A 493 -61.43 -22.30 -30.86
CA SER A 493 -62.47 -21.47 -30.21
C SER A 493 -62.10 -20.14 -29.51
N LEU A 494 -62.70 -19.07 -30.07
CA LEU A 494 -63.29 -17.88 -29.42
C LEU A 494 -62.54 -16.52 -29.44
N GLN A 495 -63.09 -15.65 -30.31
CA GLN A 495 -63.48 -14.24 -30.12
C GLN A 495 -62.37 -13.15 -30.03
N HIS A 496 -62.19 -12.33 -31.08
CA HIS A 496 -62.91 -11.09 -31.44
C HIS A 496 -62.57 -9.83 -30.61
N HIS A 497 -61.72 -8.95 -31.18
CA HIS A 497 -61.84 -7.46 -31.32
C HIS A 497 -60.42 -6.86 -31.42
N ASN A 498 -59.86 -6.62 -32.62
CA ASN A 498 -60.03 -5.47 -33.50
C ASN A 498 -59.79 -4.06 -32.89
N ASN A 499 -58.66 -3.51 -33.33
CA ASN A 499 -58.44 -2.17 -33.91
C ASN A 499 -58.16 -0.94 -33.04
N ASN A 500 -56.94 -0.40 -33.30
CA ASN A 500 -56.64 0.96 -33.79
C ASN A 500 -57.33 2.14 -33.09
N ASN A 501 -56.56 3.12 -32.61
CA ASN A 501 -55.93 4.10 -33.50
C ASN A 501 -55.03 5.09 -32.74
N ASN A 502 -53.98 5.52 -33.44
CA ASN A 502 -53.25 6.76 -33.22
C ASN A 502 -54.16 7.99 -33.35
N ASN A 503 -53.90 9.02 -32.54
CA ASN A 503 -53.57 10.40 -32.95
C ASN A 503 -53.57 11.32 -31.73
N ASN A 504 -52.41 11.84 -31.33
CA ASN A 504 -51.93 13.16 -31.76
C ASN A 504 -50.47 13.37 -31.32
#